data_AF-A0A238UYW4-F1
#
_entry.id   AF-A0A238UYW4-F1
#
_cell.length_a   1.000
_cell.length_b   1.000
_cell.length_c   1.000
_cell.angle_alpha   90.00
_cell.angle_beta   90.00
_cell.angle_gamma   90.00
#
_symmetry.space_group_name_H-M   'P 1'
#
loop_
_entity.id
_entity.type
_entity.pdbx_description
1 polymer ?
#
loop_
_entity_poly.entity_id
_entity_poly.type
_entity_poly.pdbx_seq_one_letter_code
_entity_poly.pdbx_strand_id
1 'polypeptide(L)'
;MRKIAQKAVTATAVVASAIALTAAPAPAALLTSVTINPTGTNIALSAVNSGNIVGANDRTGVALICTGLTATGVLPSGGGPLSPIHIAKVTGVTFSGCTVLGNPATVTATASAANPWWLDVTGNTAAGVTPGKLTGVDVHIVVPALNCTGDANGAGSAVGVVPGTHTDRVSAGAPSKLKLPPPPNQGDNIEMANVSATCPASIAKNNDPVTLAGTLNITPGLTVLAT
;
A
#
# COMPACT_ATOMS: atom_id res chain seq x y z
N MET A 1 69.82 -38.87 -41.18
CA MET A 1 69.88 -38.70 -39.72
C MET A 1 69.18 -37.41 -39.31
N ARG A 2 67.96 -37.50 -38.74
CA ARG A 2 67.48 -36.55 -37.71
C ARG A 2 66.27 -37.17 -37.02
N LYS A 3 66.48 -37.58 -35.78
CA LYS A 3 65.46 -38.03 -34.82
C LYS A 3 64.73 -36.80 -34.30
N ILE A 4 63.40 -36.82 -34.27
CA ILE A 4 62.61 -35.92 -33.43
C ILE A 4 61.67 -36.80 -32.61
N ALA A 5 62.08 -37.04 -31.37
CA ALA A 5 61.22 -37.43 -30.27
C ALA A 5 60.61 -36.16 -29.69
N GLN A 6 59.35 -36.22 -29.24
CA GLN A 6 58.69 -35.40 -28.20
C GLN A 6 57.17 -35.51 -28.41
N LYS A 7 56.28 -35.58 -27.42
CA LYS A 7 56.30 -35.79 -25.97
C LYS A 7 54.84 -36.11 -25.66
N ALA A 8 54.57 -37.19 -24.92
CA ALA A 8 53.24 -37.48 -24.42
C ALA A 8 52.83 -36.37 -23.43
N VAL A 9 51.71 -35.70 -23.70
CA VAL A 9 51.07 -34.78 -22.74
C VAL A 9 50.01 -35.59 -22.01
N THR A 10 50.35 -36.03 -20.81
CA THR A 10 49.41 -36.52 -19.80
C THR A 10 48.51 -35.36 -19.39
N ALA A 11 47.26 -35.36 -19.84
CA ALA A 11 46.23 -34.46 -19.35
C ALA A 11 45.76 -34.95 -17.97
N THR A 12 46.27 -34.33 -16.91
CA THR A 12 45.70 -34.46 -15.56
C THR A 12 44.46 -33.57 -15.48
N ALA A 13 43.28 -34.18 -15.51
CA ALA A 13 42.02 -33.49 -15.23
C ALA A 13 41.98 -33.11 -13.74
N VAL A 14 42.17 -31.82 -13.44
CA VAL A 14 41.90 -31.26 -12.12
C VAL A 14 40.38 -31.11 -11.99
N VAL A 15 39.76 -31.99 -11.21
CA VAL A 15 38.36 -31.83 -10.79
C VAL A 15 38.31 -30.65 -9.84
N ALA A 16 37.94 -29.47 -10.34
CA ALA A 16 37.59 -28.34 -9.51
C ALA A 16 36.23 -28.63 -8.88
N SER A 17 36.25 -29.07 -7.62
CA SER A 17 35.07 -29.15 -6.76
C SER A 17 34.54 -27.73 -6.54
N ALA A 18 33.64 -27.27 -7.41
CA ALA A 18 32.83 -26.10 -7.13
C ALA A 18 31.91 -26.44 -5.95
N ILE A 19 32.34 -26.08 -4.74
CA ILE A 19 31.45 -26.03 -3.59
C ILE A 19 30.48 -24.90 -3.90
N ALA A 20 29.33 -25.26 -4.48
CA ALA A 20 28.19 -24.37 -4.58
C ALA A 20 27.79 -24.03 -3.14
N LEU A 21 28.24 -22.87 -2.68
CA LEU A 21 27.74 -22.25 -1.48
C LEU A 21 26.29 -21.86 -1.80
N THR A 22 25.36 -22.80 -1.58
CA THR A 22 23.94 -22.50 -1.55
C THR A 22 23.75 -21.56 -0.37
N ALA A 23 23.85 -20.26 -0.64
CA ALA A 23 23.39 -19.25 0.30
C ALA A 23 21.92 -19.56 0.54
N ALA A 24 21.65 -20.27 1.64
CA ALA A 24 20.30 -20.42 2.15
C ALA A 24 19.75 -18.99 2.26
N PRO A 25 18.55 -18.72 1.72
CA PRO A 25 17.94 -17.40 1.86
C PRO A 25 17.95 -17.07 3.35
N ALA A 26 18.67 -15.99 3.71
CA ALA A 26 18.67 -15.51 5.07
C ALA A 26 17.19 -15.32 5.48
N PRO A 27 16.75 -15.86 6.63
CA PRO A 27 15.39 -15.66 7.06
C PRO A 27 15.11 -14.16 7.07
N ALA A 28 14.01 -13.74 6.44
CA ALA A 28 13.58 -12.36 6.48
C ALA A 28 13.60 -11.92 7.94
N ALA A 29 14.41 -10.90 8.26
CA ALA A 29 14.48 -10.38 9.61
C ALA A 29 13.06 -10.06 10.08
N LEU A 30 12.67 -10.62 11.23
CA LEU A 30 11.37 -10.35 11.82
C LEU A 30 11.34 -8.86 12.18
N LEU A 31 10.32 -8.15 11.72
CA LEU A 31 10.12 -6.75 12.08
C LEU A 31 9.89 -6.65 13.60
N THR A 32 10.85 -6.07 14.31
CA THR A 32 10.88 -6.05 15.79
C THR A 32 10.49 -4.70 16.36
N SER A 33 10.81 -3.60 15.69
CA SER A 33 10.51 -2.26 16.20
C SER A 33 10.41 -1.21 15.11
N VAL A 34 9.69 -0.12 15.44
CA VAL A 34 9.59 1.07 14.59
C VAL A 34 10.00 2.31 15.39
N THR A 35 10.75 3.20 14.76
CA THR A 35 11.06 4.54 15.27
C THR A 35 10.55 5.59 14.30
N ILE A 36 9.86 6.62 14.80
CA ILE A 36 9.30 7.71 13.98
C ILE A 36 9.84 9.06 14.43
N ASN A 37 10.18 9.92 13.46
CA ASN A 37 10.49 11.34 13.67
C ASN A 37 9.48 12.22 12.90
N PRO A 38 8.90 13.27 13.51
CA PRO A 38 9.23 13.87 14.81
C PRO A 38 8.79 13.02 16.01
N THR A 39 9.46 13.22 17.14
CA THR A 39 9.09 12.61 18.42
C THR A 39 8.04 13.45 19.13
N GLY A 40 7.25 12.83 20.01
CA GLY A 40 6.21 13.51 20.76
C GLY A 40 4.98 12.64 20.96
N THR A 41 3.91 13.22 21.50
CA THR A 41 2.64 12.53 21.74
C THR A 41 1.53 13.18 20.95
N ASN A 42 0.58 12.36 20.48
CA ASN A 42 -0.60 12.79 19.71
C ASN A 42 -0.27 13.75 18.56
N ILE A 43 0.72 13.41 17.75
CA ILE A 43 1.12 14.21 16.60
C ILE A 43 0.00 14.16 15.57
N ALA A 44 -0.65 15.30 15.33
CA ALA A 44 -1.69 15.43 14.32
C ALA A 44 -1.08 15.30 12.92
N LEU A 45 -1.73 14.49 12.08
CA LEU A 45 -1.33 14.26 10.70
C LEU A 45 -2.45 14.72 9.76
N SER A 46 -2.08 15.34 8.67
CA SER A 46 -2.93 15.58 7.51
C SER A 46 -2.28 14.96 6.28
N ALA A 47 -3.09 14.36 5.41
CA ALA A 47 -2.64 13.87 4.12
C ALA A 47 -3.52 14.42 3.00
N VAL A 48 -2.91 14.82 1.90
CA VAL A 48 -3.61 15.30 0.70
C VAL A 48 -3.07 14.55 -0.50
N ASN A 49 -3.95 14.13 -1.41
CA ASN A 49 -3.53 13.47 -2.63
C ASN A 49 -2.60 14.35 -3.49
N SER A 50 -1.64 13.70 -4.14
CA SER A 50 -0.76 14.27 -5.15
C SER A 50 -1.09 13.62 -6.49
N GLY A 51 -1.90 14.30 -7.30
CA GLY A 51 -2.55 13.69 -8.47
C GLY A 51 -3.83 12.97 -8.08
N ASN A 52 -4.37 12.12 -8.95
CA ASN A 52 -5.67 11.47 -8.69
C ASN A 52 -5.55 10.27 -7.75
N ILE A 53 -6.65 9.96 -7.07
CA ILE A 53 -6.88 8.67 -6.41
C ILE A 53 -7.81 7.86 -7.31
N VAL A 54 -7.48 6.59 -7.52
CA VAL A 54 -8.19 5.70 -8.44
C VAL A 54 -8.58 4.42 -7.74
N GLY A 55 -9.87 4.12 -7.70
CA GLY A 55 -10.38 2.77 -7.38
C GLY A 55 -10.78 2.08 -8.67
N ALA A 56 -10.16 0.95 -9.00
CA ALA A 56 -10.46 0.19 -10.21
C ALA A 56 -11.17 -1.11 -9.84
N ASN A 57 -12.27 -1.41 -10.51
CA ASN A 57 -12.86 -2.74 -10.47
C ASN A 57 -12.03 -3.65 -11.37
N ASP A 58 -11.37 -4.65 -10.79
CA ASP A 58 -10.39 -5.46 -11.52
C ASP A 58 -11.04 -6.44 -12.49
N ARG A 59 -12.34 -6.72 -12.33
CA ARG A 59 -13.11 -7.54 -13.29
C ARG A 59 -13.50 -6.76 -14.53
N THR A 60 -13.96 -5.52 -14.37
CA THR A 60 -14.53 -4.72 -15.47
C THR A 60 -13.55 -3.70 -16.06
N GLY A 61 -12.51 -3.35 -15.31
CA GLY A 61 -11.61 -2.24 -15.62
C GLY A 61 -12.24 -0.86 -15.42
N VAL A 62 -13.49 -0.77 -14.95
CA VAL A 62 -14.15 0.50 -14.69
C VAL A 62 -13.50 1.16 -13.47
N ALA A 63 -13.11 2.42 -13.64
CA ALA A 63 -12.42 3.19 -12.61
C ALA A 63 -13.32 4.29 -12.02
N LEU A 64 -13.29 4.38 -10.70
CA LEU A 64 -13.67 5.54 -9.91
C LEU A 64 -12.43 6.43 -9.76
N ILE A 65 -12.50 7.67 -10.25
CA ILE A 65 -11.40 8.62 -10.20
C ILE A 65 -11.82 9.81 -9.35
N CYS A 66 -11.10 10.07 -8.27
CA CYS A 66 -11.26 11.25 -7.42
C CYS A 66 -10.06 12.18 -7.59
N THR A 67 -10.34 13.45 -7.88
CA THR A 67 -9.32 14.50 -8.05
C THR A 67 -8.88 15.11 -6.73
N GLY A 68 -9.66 14.94 -5.67
CA GLY A 68 -9.30 15.34 -4.31
C GLY A 68 -9.52 14.21 -3.30
N LEU A 69 -8.58 14.09 -2.37
CA LEU A 69 -8.67 13.30 -1.16
C LEU A 69 -7.90 14.02 -0.07
N THR A 70 -8.59 14.32 1.04
CA THR A 70 -7.96 14.79 2.27
C THR A 70 -8.20 13.78 3.38
N ALA A 71 -7.17 13.42 4.11
CA ALA A 71 -7.25 12.56 5.29
C ALA A 71 -6.66 13.26 6.50
N THR A 72 -7.23 12.97 7.66
CA THR A 72 -6.76 13.45 8.97
C THR A 72 -6.56 12.27 9.89
N GLY A 73 -5.49 12.31 10.66
CA GLY A 73 -5.15 11.25 11.59
C GLY A 73 -4.30 11.73 12.73
N VAL A 74 -3.97 10.79 13.61
CA VAL A 74 -3.12 11.02 14.77
C VAL A 74 -2.11 9.88 14.85
N LEU A 75 -0.86 10.26 15.05
CA LEU A 75 0.19 9.39 15.53
C LEU A 75 0.24 9.49 17.06
N PRO A 76 -0.20 8.46 17.83
CA PRO A 76 -0.29 8.55 19.29
C PRO A 76 1.05 8.84 19.96
N SER A 77 2.13 8.30 19.39
CA SER A 77 3.50 8.53 19.85
C SER A 77 4.45 8.55 18.66
N GLY A 78 5.31 9.55 18.61
CA GLY A 78 6.52 9.58 17.80
C GLY A 78 7.75 9.33 18.68
N GLY A 79 8.75 8.66 18.14
CA GLY A 79 9.87 8.09 18.89
C GLY A 79 9.94 6.57 18.68
N GLY A 80 10.75 5.88 19.49
CA GLY A 80 10.90 4.44 19.40
C GLY A 80 11.67 3.84 20.57
N PRO A 81 11.62 2.50 20.75
CA PRO A 81 10.96 1.53 19.87
C PRO A 81 9.43 1.46 20.07
N LEU A 82 8.67 1.45 18.97
CA LEU A 82 7.21 1.29 18.91
C LEU A 82 6.83 -0.08 18.32
N SER A 83 5.61 -0.54 18.65
CA SER A 83 4.98 -1.67 17.96
C SER A 83 4.73 -1.32 16.48
N PRO A 84 4.96 -2.26 15.54
CA PRO A 84 4.68 -2.03 14.13
C PRO A 84 3.18 -2.04 13.79
N ILE A 85 2.32 -2.52 14.70
CA ILE A 85 0.87 -2.62 14.50
C ILE A 85 0.18 -1.39 15.09
N HIS A 86 -0.79 -0.85 14.34
CA HIS A 86 -1.65 0.28 14.68
C HIS A 86 -0.86 1.52 15.08
N ILE A 87 0.21 1.80 14.33
CA ILE A 87 1.15 2.87 14.66
C ILE A 87 0.49 4.24 14.57
N ALA A 88 -0.46 4.42 13.66
CA ALA A 88 -1.24 5.63 13.51
C ALA A 88 -2.71 5.30 13.19
N LYS A 89 -3.60 6.24 13.50
CA LYS A 89 -5.03 6.16 13.18
C LYS A 89 -5.45 7.28 12.26
N VAL A 90 -6.23 6.96 11.25
CA VAL A 90 -6.92 7.90 10.36
C VAL A 90 -8.37 7.97 10.80
N THR A 91 -8.82 9.14 11.19
CA THR A 91 -10.13 9.37 11.81
C THR A 91 -11.06 10.22 10.96
N GLY A 92 -10.61 10.63 9.77
CA GLY A 92 -11.40 11.39 8.83
C GLY A 92 -10.80 11.27 7.45
N VAL A 93 -11.64 10.99 6.46
CA VAL A 93 -11.27 10.93 5.05
C VAL A 93 -12.40 11.58 4.25
N THR A 94 -12.04 12.46 3.34
CA THR A 94 -12.98 13.16 2.48
C THR A 94 -12.49 13.08 1.06
N PHE A 95 -13.37 12.60 0.18
CA PHE A 95 -13.13 12.54 -1.25
C PHE A 95 -13.87 13.69 -1.94
N SER A 96 -13.33 14.19 -3.04
CA SER A 96 -13.96 15.22 -3.84
C SER A 96 -13.64 15.07 -5.33
N GLY A 97 -14.53 15.63 -6.16
CA GLY A 97 -14.42 15.57 -7.62
C GLY A 97 -14.33 14.15 -8.14
N CYS A 98 -15.12 13.23 -7.57
CA CYS A 98 -15.13 11.83 -7.95
C CYS A 98 -16.02 11.59 -9.17
N THR A 99 -15.56 10.72 -10.08
CA THR A 99 -16.30 10.35 -11.28
C THR A 99 -16.15 8.87 -11.62
N VAL A 100 -17.17 8.30 -12.26
CA VAL A 100 -17.17 6.95 -12.84
C VAL A 100 -17.67 7.07 -14.28
N LEU A 101 -16.85 6.67 -15.25
CA LEU A 101 -17.17 6.82 -16.69
C LEU A 101 -17.59 8.26 -17.06
N GLY A 102 -16.96 9.26 -16.44
CA GLY A 102 -17.27 10.68 -16.62
C GLY A 102 -18.52 11.20 -15.89
N ASN A 103 -19.28 10.32 -15.21
CA ASN A 103 -20.44 10.72 -14.42
C ASN A 103 -20.02 11.09 -13.00
N PRO A 104 -20.58 12.16 -12.39
CA PRO A 104 -20.32 12.48 -11.00
C PRO A 104 -20.65 11.33 -10.05
N ALA A 105 -19.76 11.10 -9.10
CA ALA A 105 -19.90 10.12 -8.04
C ALA A 105 -19.68 10.79 -6.67
N THR A 106 -20.38 10.28 -5.66
CA THR A 106 -20.13 10.62 -4.26
C THR A 106 -19.45 9.44 -3.60
N VAL A 107 -18.39 9.70 -2.84
CA VAL A 107 -17.65 8.68 -2.09
C VAL A 107 -17.56 9.14 -0.64
N THR A 108 -18.06 8.32 0.27
CA THR A 108 -18.10 8.61 1.70
C THR A 108 -17.31 7.53 2.45
N ALA A 109 -16.25 7.93 3.14
CA ALA A 109 -15.52 7.01 4.02
C ALA A 109 -16.23 6.85 5.36
N THR A 110 -16.15 5.65 5.94
CA THR A 110 -16.66 5.40 7.31
C THR A 110 -15.64 5.74 8.40
N ALA A 111 -14.42 6.11 8.03
CA ALA A 111 -13.34 6.50 8.93
C ALA A 111 -13.80 7.58 9.92
N SER A 112 -13.72 7.27 11.21
CA SER A 112 -14.12 8.17 12.30
C SER A 112 -13.25 7.94 13.53
N ALA A 113 -13.45 8.73 14.59
CA ALA A 113 -12.77 8.49 15.86
C ALA A 113 -13.19 7.17 16.53
N ALA A 114 -14.44 6.73 16.33
CA ALA A 114 -14.97 5.48 16.86
C ALA A 114 -14.54 4.27 16.02
N ASN A 115 -14.50 4.44 14.69
CA ASN A 115 -14.09 3.42 13.73
C ASN A 115 -12.95 3.97 12.84
N PRO A 116 -11.72 4.09 13.37
CA PRO A 116 -10.59 4.60 12.61
C PRO A 116 -10.07 3.57 11.60
N TRP A 117 -9.42 4.05 10.55
CA TRP A 117 -8.53 3.20 9.76
C TRP A 117 -7.14 3.20 10.42
N TRP A 118 -6.49 2.04 10.48
CA TRP A 118 -5.19 1.90 11.15
C TRP A 118 -4.07 1.71 10.15
N LEU A 119 -2.93 2.32 10.44
CA LEU A 119 -1.70 2.10 9.70
C LEU A 119 -0.81 1.11 10.44
N ASP A 120 -0.35 0.10 9.72
CA ASP A 120 0.63 -0.88 10.19
C ASP A 120 1.90 -0.79 9.33
N VAL A 121 3.05 -1.07 9.95
CA VAL A 121 4.31 -1.34 9.26
C VAL A 121 4.43 -2.83 9.04
N THR A 122 4.72 -3.25 7.81
CA THR A 122 4.70 -4.67 7.42
C THR A 122 6.07 -5.23 7.08
N GLY A 123 7.11 -4.39 7.03
CA GLY A 123 8.47 -4.83 6.77
C GLY A 123 9.51 -3.74 7.02
N ASN A 124 10.76 -4.12 6.84
CA ASN A 124 11.89 -3.27 7.19
C ASN A 124 12.02 -2.09 6.23
N THR A 125 12.53 -0.98 6.77
CA THR A 125 12.81 0.21 5.98
C THR A 125 14.06 -0.01 5.15
N ALA A 126 13.96 0.26 3.85
CA ALA A 126 15.08 0.20 2.93
C ALA A 126 15.13 1.49 2.11
N ALA A 127 16.29 2.16 2.10
CA ALA A 127 16.51 3.41 1.34
C ALA A 127 15.44 4.50 1.59
N GLY A 128 14.97 4.65 2.83
CA GLY A 128 13.95 5.63 3.22
C GLY A 128 12.53 5.28 2.75
N VAL A 129 12.30 4.03 2.35
CA VAL A 129 10.97 3.50 2.02
C VAL A 129 10.60 2.42 3.01
N THR A 130 9.42 2.54 3.60
CA THR A 130 8.88 1.61 4.59
C THR A 130 7.58 1.00 4.05
N PRO A 131 7.51 -0.33 3.86
CA PRO A 131 6.27 -1.00 3.49
C PRO A 131 5.29 -1.00 4.65
N GLY A 132 4.00 -0.84 4.34
CA GLY A 132 2.94 -0.85 5.33
C GLY A 132 1.61 -1.25 4.73
N LYS A 133 0.57 -1.17 5.55
CA LYS A 133 -0.82 -1.36 5.11
C LYS A 133 -1.76 -0.48 5.92
N LEU A 134 -2.86 -0.11 5.28
CA LEU A 134 -4.01 0.51 5.90
C LEU A 134 -5.05 -0.59 6.16
N THR A 135 -5.63 -0.62 7.35
CA THR A 135 -6.68 -1.57 7.72
C THR A 135 -7.94 -0.81 8.18
N GLY A 136 -9.10 -1.44 8.06
CA GLY A 136 -10.39 -0.82 8.38
C GLY A 136 -11.01 -0.05 7.21
N VAL A 137 -10.44 -0.15 6.00
CA VAL A 137 -10.91 0.59 4.84
C VAL A 137 -12.33 0.16 4.45
N ASP A 138 -13.22 1.15 4.40
CA ASP A 138 -14.62 0.97 4.06
C ASP A 138 -15.18 2.30 3.55
N VAL A 139 -15.68 2.28 2.31
CA VAL A 139 -16.22 3.45 1.63
C VAL A 139 -17.55 3.13 0.95
N HIS A 140 -18.50 4.04 1.07
CA HIS A 140 -19.77 4.01 0.34
C HIS A 140 -19.67 4.83 -0.93
N ILE A 141 -20.14 4.29 -2.05
CA ILE A 141 -20.06 4.88 -3.39
C ILE A 141 -21.47 5.02 -3.96
N VAL A 142 -21.78 6.21 -4.49
CA VAL A 142 -23.04 6.51 -5.16
C VAL A 142 -22.77 7.17 -6.50
N VAL A 143 -23.31 6.58 -7.57
CA VAL A 143 -23.25 7.13 -8.93
C VAL A 143 -24.68 7.27 -9.47
N PRO A 144 -25.36 8.39 -9.21
CA PRO A 144 -26.80 8.53 -9.50
C PRO A 144 -27.15 8.34 -10.97
N ALA A 145 -26.34 8.88 -11.89
CA ALA A 145 -26.58 8.79 -13.33
C ALA A 145 -26.55 7.34 -13.86
N LEU A 146 -25.93 6.42 -13.11
CA LEU A 146 -25.81 5.00 -13.46
C LEU A 146 -26.72 4.11 -12.60
N ASN A 147 -27.56 4.71 -11.74
CA ASN A 147 -28.36 4.01 -10.72
C ASN A 147 -27.55 2.96 -9.95
N CYS A 148 -26.30 3.30 -9.65
CA CYS A 148 -25.36 2.39 -9.02
C CYS A 148 -24.98 2.92 -7.64
N THR A 149 -25.22 2.11 -6.62
CA THR A 149 -24.66 2.30 -5.28
C THR A 149 -23.96 1.04 -4.85
N GLY A 150 -22.98 1.15 -3.97
CA GLY A 150 -22.31 0.00 -3.37
C GLY A 150 -21.27 0.45 -2.37
N ASP A 151 -20.73 -0.51 -1.64
CA ASP A 151 -19.64 -0.31 -0.70
C ASP A 151 -18.38 -0.95 -1.26
N ALA A 152 -17.21 -0.37 -0.99
CA ALA A 152 -15.92 -1.00 -1.24
C ALA A 152 -15.22 -1.20 0.10
N ASN A 153 -15.15 -2.45 0.54
CA ASN A 153 -14.68 -2.85 1.87
C ASN A 153 -14.02 -4.24 1.82
N GLY A 154 -13.64 -4.79 2.97
CA GLY A 154 -12.95 -6.08 3.02
C GLY A 154 -13.83 -7.23 2.53
N ALA A 155 -13.23 -8.13 1.74
CA ALA A 155 -13.87 -9.30 1.15
C ALA A 155 -14.71 -10.10 2.16
N GLY A 156 -15.97 -10.35 1.80
CA GLY A 156 -16.93 -11.01 2.67
C GLY A 156 -17.20 -10.24 3.97
N SER A 157 -16.70 -10.75 5.10
CA SER A 157 -16.79 -10.11 6.42
C SER A 157 -15.43 -9.71 6.99
N ALA A 158 -14.38 -9.76 6.16
CA ALA A 158 -13.05 -9.38 6.57
C ALA A 158 -12.93 -7.86 6.74
N VAL A 159 -11.94 -7.44 7.54
CA VAL A 159 -11.54 -6.03 7.60
C VAL A 159 -10.89 -5.65 6.27
N GLY A 160 -11.25 -4.50 5.71
CA GLY A 160 -10.65 -3.98 4.48
C GLY A 160 -9.19 -3.59 4.69
N VAL A 161 -8.32 -4.08 3.80
CA VAL A 161 -6.87 -3.91 3.83
C VAL A 161 -6.41 -3.36 2.49
N VAL A 162 -5.60 -2.31 2.56
CA VAL A 162 -4.94 -1.71 1.39
C VAL A 162 -3.43 -1.63 1.67
N PRO A 163 -2.57 -2.34 0.92
CA PRO A 163 -1.13 -2.25 1.07
C PRO A 163 -0.62 -0.89 0.57
N GLY A 164 0.54 -0.48 1.08
CA GLY A 164 1.14 0.79 0.69
C GLY A 164 2.61 0.87 1.03
N THR A 165 3.23 1.97 0.62
CA THR A 165 4.60 2.32 0.98
C THR A 165 4.64 3.74 1.48
N HIS A 166 5.30 3.94 2.61
CA HIS A 166 5.70 5.26 3.07
C HIS A 166 7.09 5.58 2.52
N THR A 167 7.30 6.82 2.11
CA THR A 167 8.61 7.37 1.75
C THR A 167 8.91 8.55 2.64
N ASP A 168 10.08 8.52 3.25
CA ASP A 168 10.55 9.55 4.16
C ASP A 168 10.52 10.94 3.53
N ARG A 169 10.30 11.94 4.37
CA ARG A 169 10.50 13.34 3.97
C ARG A 169 11.95 13.55 3.51
N VAL A 170 12.13 14.35 2.48
CA VAL A 170 13.46 14.65 1.91
C VAL A 170 14.26 15.66 2.73
N SER A 171 13.59 16.45 3.57
CA SER A 171 14.21 17.45 4.46
C SER A 171 13.23 17.83 5.57
N ALA A 172 13.73 18.52 6.60
CA ALA A 172 12.89 19.01 7.70
C ALA A 172 11.80 19.96 7.16
N GLY A 173 10.55 19.74 7.57
CA GLY A 173 9.40 20.53 7.13
C GLY A 173 8.80 20.11 5.78
N ALA A 174 9.51 19.33 4.95
CA ALA A 174 8.94 18.74 3.74
C ALA A 174 7.92 17.64 4.10
N PRO A 175 6.87 17.43 3.28
CA PRO A 175 5.97 16.31 3.47
C PRO A 175 6.68 14.98 3.20
N SER A 176 6.26 13.93 3.89
CA SER A 176 6.55 12.54 3.50
C SER A 176 5.47 12.04 2.56
N LYS A 177 5.68 10.91 1.89
CA LYS A 177 4.70 10.38 0.92
C LYS A 177 4.15 9.04 1.35
N LEU A 178 2.87 8.82 1.11
CA LEU A 178 2.24 7.50 1.13
C LEU A 178 1.82 7.16 -0.29
N LYS A 179 2.32 6.05 -0.81
CA LYS A 179 1.94 5.53 -2.12
C LYS A 179 1.11 4.26 -1.96
N LEU A 180 -0.08 4.29 -2.51
CA LEU A 180 -0.92 3.12 -2.72
C LEU A 180 -0.58 2.59 -4.13
N PRO A 181 -0.13 1.33 -4.25
CA PRO A 181 0.39 0.83 -5.51
C PRO A 181 -0.70 0.78 -6.61
N PRO A 182 -0.30 0.80 -7.90
CA PRO A 182 -1.24 0.61 -9.00
C PRO A 182 -1.65 -0.86 -9.13
N PRO A 183 -2.83 -1.15 -9.70
CA PRO A 183 -3.28 -2.51 -9.92
C PRO A 183 -2.31 -3.34 -10.80
N PRO A 184 -2.22 -4.66 -10.56
CA PRO A 184 -2.82 -5.40 -9.44
C PRO A 184 -2.03 -5.21 -8.14
N ASN A 185 -2.73 -4.90 -7.05
CA ASN A 185 -2.12 -4.70 -5.74
C ASN A 185 -2.03 -6.02 -4.97
N GLN A 186 -0.83 -6.59 -4.90
CA GLN A 186 -0.62 -7.83 -4.15
C GLN A 186 -0.88 -7.60 -2.65
N GLY A 187 -1.94 -8.19 -2.11
CA GLY A 187 -2.26 -8.19 -0.67
C GLY A 187 -3.32 -7.18 -0.23
N ASP A 188 -4.02 -6.52 -1.15
CA ASP A 188 -5.33 -5.96 -0.83
C ASP A 188 -6.39 -7.06 -0.74
N ASN A 189 -7.52 -6.71 -0.12
CA ASN A 189 -8.69 -7.59 -0.06
C ASN A 189 -9.99 -6.80 -0.24
N ILE A 190 -9.93 -5.67 -0.94
CA ILE A 190 -11.11 -4.83 -1.12
C ILE A 190 -11.99 -5.43 -2.23
N GLU A 191 -13.28 -5.54 -1.94
CA GLU A 191 -14.29 -6.00 -2.86
C GLU A 191 -15.50 -5.06 -2.83
N MET A 192 -16.25 -5.05 -3.93
CA MET A 192 -17.55 -4.42 -3.97
C MET A 192 -18.56 -5.25 -3.18
N ALA A 193 -19.29 -4.60 -2.28
CA ALA A 193 -20.39 -5.17 -1.49
C ALA A 193 -21.65 -4.29 -1.62
N ASN A 194 -22.80 -4.84 -1.23
CA ASN A 194 -24.09 -4.14 -1.23
C ASN A 194 -24.41 -3.38 -2.54
N VAL A 195 -23.94 -3.91 -3.67
CA VAL A 195 -24.15 -3.29 -4.98
C VAL A 195 -25.64 -3.35 -5.31
N SER A 196 -26.22 -2.18 -5.59
CA SER A 196 -27.64 -2.07 -5.94
C SER A 196 -27.98 -2.98 -7.13
N ALA A 197 -29.13 -3.66 -7.08
CA ALA A 197 -29.58 -4.56 -8.15
C ALA A 197 -29.75 -3.87 -9.52
N THR A 198 -29.92 -2.54 -9.52
CA THR A 198 -30.02 -1.70 -10.72
C THR A 198 -28.66 -1.30 -11.29
N CYS A 199 -27.56 -1.53 -10.57
CA CYS A 199 -26.24 -1.22 -11.08
C CYS A 199 -25.91 -2.14 -12.26
N PRO A 200 -25.54 -1.60 -13.43
CA PRO A 200 -25.18 -2.43 -14.56
C PRO A 200 -24.02 -3.38 -14.24
N ALA A 201 -24.22 -4.66 -14.56
CA ALA A 201 -23.25 -5.74 -14.40
C ALA A 201 -21.88 -5.49 -15.04
N SER A 202 -21.84 -4.65 -16.08
CA SER A 202 -20.63 -4.22 -16.78
C SER A 202 -19.82 -3.17 -16.01
N ILE A 203 -20.37 -2.61 -14.94
CA ILE A 203 -19.74 -1.59 -14.10
C ILE A 203 -19.25 -2.25 -12.81
N ALA A 204 -20.17 -2.81 -12.03
CA ALA A 204 -19.87 -3.45 -10.75
C ALA A 204 -20.92 -4.51 -10.37
N LYS A 205 -20.50 -5.48 -9.57
CA LYS A 205 -21.32 -6.49 -8.88
C LYS A 205 -20.73 -6.78 -7.51
N ASN A 206 -21.52 -7.41 -6.64
CA ASN A 206 -21.00 -7.94 -5.38
C ASN A 206 -19.85 -8.93 -5.64
N ASN A 207 -18.86 -8.90 -4.76
CA ASN A 207 -17.62 -9.67 -4.78
C ASN A 207 -16.70 -9.34 -5.97
N ASP A 208 -16.91 -8.22 -6.65
CA ASP A 208 -15.93 -7.74 -7.63
C ASP A 208 -14.70 -7.22 -6.87
N PRO A 209 -13.48 -7.71 -7.16
CA PRO A 209 -12.27 -7.18 -6.56
C PRO A 209 -12.03 -5.72 -6.99
N VAL A 210 -11.55 -4.92 -6.05
CA VAL A 210 -11.27 -3.50 -6.25
C VAL A 210 -9.85 -3.19 -5.82
N THR A 211 -9.06 -2.65 -6.74
CA THR A 211 -7.75 -2.11 -6.41
C THR A 211 -7.82 -0.60 -6.18
N LEU A 212 -7.21 -0.10 -5.10
CA LEU A 212 -7.01 1.32 -4.81
C LEU A 212 -5.58 1.78 -5.10
N ALA A 213 -5.42 2.85 -5.88
CA ALA A 213 -4.13 3.42 -6.25
C ALA A 213 -4.09 4.94 -6.06
N GLY A 214 -2.92 5.47 -5.73
CA GLY A 214 -2.73 6.90 -5.56
C GLY A 214 -1.49 7.26 -4.77
N THR A 215 -1.24 8.55 -4.63
CA THR A 215 -0.15 9.06 -3.78
C THR A 215 -0.68 10.19 -2.92
N LEU A 216 -0.27 10.22 -1.65
CA LEU A 216 -0.62 11.26 -0.70
C LEU A 216 0.64 11.89 -0.13
N ASN A 217 0.61 13.21 0.05
CA ASN A 217 1.61 13.96 0.81
C ASN A 217 1.12 14.09 2.26
N ILE A 218 1.92 13.64 3.22
CA ILE A 218 1.62 13.67 4.66
C ILE A 218 2.37 14.83 5.31
N THR A 219 1.65 15.61 6.13
CA THR A 219 2.15 16.74 6.89
C THR A 219 1.75 16.63 8.37
N PRO A 220 2.67 16.89 9.33
CA PRO A 220 4.11 17.07 9.11
C PRO A 220 4.72 15.83 8.47
N GLY A 221 5.75 16.03 7.64
CA GLY A 221 6.43 14.88 7.05
C GLY A 221 7.12 14.04 8.10
N LEU A 222 7.13 12.73 7.88
CA LEU A 222 7.67 11.73 8.79
C LEU A 222 8.98 11.12 8.23
N THR A 223 9.86 10.73 9.14
CA THR A 223 10.93 9.76 8.87
C THR A 223 10.65 8.51 9.68
N VAL A 224 10.60 7.35 9.03
CA VAL A 224 10.27 6.06 9.64
C VAL A 224 11.44 5.11 9.51
N LEU A 225 11.86 4.52 10.62
CA LEU A 225 12.88 3.47 10.64
C LEU A 225 12.29 2.21 11.27
N ALA A 226 12.13 1.17 10.45
CA ALA A 226 11.59 -0.13 10.83
C ALA A 226 12.66 -1.22 10.64
N THR A 227 12.91 -2.01 11.69
CA THR A 227 14.00 -3.01 11.73
C THR A 227 13.55 -4.35 12.29
#